data_AF-J7IV23-F1
#
_entry.id   AF-J7IV23-F1
#
_cell.length_a   1.000
_cell.length_b   1.000
_cell.length_c   1.000
_cell.angle_alpha   90.00
_cell.angle_beta   90.00
_cell.angle_gamma   90.00
#
_symmetry.space_group_name_H-M   'P 1'
#
loop_
_entity.id
_entity.type
_entity.pdbx_description
1 polymer ?
#
loop_
_entity_poly.entity_id
_entity_poly.type
_entity_poly.pdbx_seq_one_letter_code
_entity_poly.pdbx_strand_id
1 'polypeptide(L)'
;MYETGCKCKEQTRFLKVEADFCADSIWCNNCQSNLDLSRLALSNKLKRELSEWALEFGKWLKLDTDELVSNAKELEDAHNVMGAILCEKVKEELGNSYMVFFTPSSLVRSYSQKLL
;
A
#
# COMPACT_ATOMS: atom_id res chain seq x y z
N MET A 1 -5.99 -0.36 20.30
CA MET A 1 -6.59 -0.92 19.07
C MET A 1 -6.47 -2.42 19.16
N TYR A 2 -7.56 -3.11 19.48
CA TYR A 2 -7.55 -4.57 19.60
C TYR A 2 -7.55 -5.19 18.20
N GLU A 3 -6.56 -6.06 17.96
CA GLU A 3 -6.44 -7.01 16.86
C GLU A 3 -6.47 -6.44 15.42
N THR A 4 -5.61 -5.52 15.04
CA THR A 4 -5.46 -5.13 13.62
C THR A 4 -4.83 -6.20 12.72
N GLY A 5 -4.54 -7.41 13.22
CA GLY A 5 -3.71 -8.41 12.53
C GLY A 5 -2.20 -8.26 12.78
N CYS A 6 -1.79 -7.26 13.56
CA CYS A 6 -0.39 -7.04 13.92
C CYS A 6 0.17 -8.18 14.79
N LYS A 7 1.37 -8.67 14.46
CA LYS A 7 2.08 -9.75 15.19
C LYS A 7 3.20 -9.26 16.11
N CYS A 8 3.33 -7.95 16.30
CA CYS A 8 4.30 -7.41 17.26
C CYS A 8 3.92 -7.81 18.70
N LYS A 9 4.93 -8.06 19.55
CA LYS A 9 4.72 -8.30 20.99
C LYS A 9 4.05 -7.10 21.66
N GLU A 10 4.47 -5.90 21.26
CA GLU A 10 3.93 -4.62 21.71
C GLU A 10 3.14 -3.95 20.57
N GLN A 11 2.20 -3.08 20.91
CA GLN A 11 1.46 -2.33 19.90
C GLN A 11 2.42 -1.48 19.06
N THR A 12 2.41 -1.68 17.74
CA THR A 12 3.22 -0.88 16.81
C THR A 12 2.73 0.56 16.75
N ARG A 13 3.67 1.50 16.62
CA ARG A 13 3.41 2.88 16.19
C ARG A 13 3.92 3.16 14.78
N PHE A 14 4.55 2.18 14.14
CA PHE A 14 5.13 2.31 12.81
C PHE A 14 4.25 1.58 11.81
N LEU A 15 3.68 2.33 10.88
CA LEU A 15 2.82 1.85 9.81
C LEU A 15 3.45 2.17 8.46
N LYS A 16 3.15 1.36 7.45
CA LYS A 16 3.46 1.69 6.05
C LYS A 16 2.19 1.63 5.21
N VAL A 17 2.06 2.55 4.27
CA VAL A 17 1.09 2.51 3.18
C VAL A 17 1.77 1.87 1.99
N GLU A 18 1.26 0.72 1.56
CA GLU A 18 1.83 -0.12 0.51
C GLU A 18 0.70 -0.92 -0.12
N ALA A 19 0.60 -0.91 -1.45
CA ALA A 19 -0.34 -1.77 -2.16
C ALA A 19 0.32 -3.10 -2.48
N ASP A 20 -0.46 -4.17 -2.42
CA ASP A 20 -0.06 -5.50 -2.85
C ASP A 20 -1.31 -6.24 -3.36
N PHE A 21 -1.11 -7.34 -4.08
CA PHE A 21 -2.19 -8.17 -4.58
C PHE A 21 -2.98 -8.79 -3.42
N CYS A 22 -4.30 -8.60 -3.45
CA CYS A 22 -5.24 -9.19 -2.49
C CYS A 22 -4.99 -8.80 -1.01
N ALA A 23 -4.40 -7.63 -0.76
CA ALA A 23 -4.11 -7.14 0.58
C ALA A 23 -4.70 -5.75 0.83
N ASP A 24 -4.98 -5.43 2.10
CA ASP A 24 -5.27 -4.05 2.49
C ASP A 24 -4.02 -3.17 2.32
N SER A 25 -4.20 -1.86 2.13
CA SER A 25 -3.10 -0.94 1.82
C SER A 25 -2.27 -0.48 3.02
N ILE A 26 -2.57 -0.95 4.25
CA ILE A 26 -1.84 -0.56 5.46
C ILE A 26 -1.19 -1.78 6.11
N TRP A 27 0.08 -1.63 6.47
CA TRP A 27 0.88 -2.70 7.05
C TRP A 27 1.61 -2.23 8.30
N CYS A 28 1.97 -3.16 9.18
CA CYS A 28 2.91 -2.89 10.24
C CYS A 28 4.33 -2.78 9.68
N ASN A 29 5.00 -1.65 9.90
CA ASN A 29 6.38 -1.47 9.43
C ASN A 29 7.42 -2.28 10.24
N ASN A 30 7.04 -2.82 11.40
CA ASN A 30 7.93 -3.63 12.23
C ASN A 30 7.84 -5.12 11.89
N CYS A 31 6.64 -5.70 11.95
CA CYS A 31 6.43 -7.13 11.72
C CYS A 31 5.96 -7.49 10.31
N GLN A 32 5.80 -6.50 9.42
CA GLN A 32 5.40 -6.67 8.02
C GLN A 32 4.04 -7.38 7.83
N SER A 33 3.21 -7.43 8.86
CA SER A 33 1.86 -7.99 8.74
C SER A 33 0.93 -6.99 8.07
N ASN A 34 0.14 -7.46 7.11
CA ASN A 34 -0.99 -6.72 6.55
C ASN A 34 -2.00 -6.44 7.67
N LEU A 35 -2.47 -5.20 7.77
CA LEU A 35 -3.38 -4.79 8.83
C LEU A 35 -4.78 -4.63 8.27
N ASP A 36 -5.76 -5.14 9.01
CA ASP A 36 -7.18 -4.99 8.68
C ASP A 36 -7.55 -3.49 8.70
N LEU A 37 -7.76 -2.94 7.50
CA LEU A 37 -8.07 -1.54 7.28
C LEU A 37 -9.37 -1.14 7.98
N SER A 38 -10.33 -2.07 8.12
CA SER A 38 -11.61 -1.80 8.78
C SER A 38 -11.43 -1.49 10.27
N ARG A 39 -10.38 -2.06 10.91
CA ARG A 39 -10.06 -1.91 12.34
C ARG A 39 -9.23 -0.66 12.65
N LEU A 40 -8.72 0.05 11.63
CA LEU A 40 -7.98 1.29 11.84
C LEU A 40 -8.91 2.47 12.14
N ALA A 41 -8.43 3.40 12.97
CA ALA A 41 -9.13 4.63 13.32
C ALA A 41 -9.02 5.69 12.21
N LEU A 42 -9.39 5.31 10.99
CA LEU A 42 -9.49 6.16 9.81
C LEU A 42 -10.95 6.41 9.45
N SER A 43 -11.22 7.51 8.78
CA SER A 43 -12.53 7.84 8.23
C SER A 43 -12.94 6.80 7.17
N ASN A 44 -14.25 6.51 7.08
CA ASN A 44 -14.77 5.59 6.05
C ASN A 44 -14.46 6.07 4.63
N LYS A 45 -14.34 7.39 4.44
CA LYS A 45 -13.93 7.98 3.16
C LYS A 45 -12.49 7.58 2.82
N LEU A 46 -11.55 7.79 3.73
CA LEU A 46 -10.15 7.46 3.48
C LEU A 46 -9.93 5.95 3.34
N LYS A 47 -10.63 5.13 4.13
CA LYS A 47 -10.62 3.67 3.96
C LYS A 47 -11.04 3.26 2.54
N ARG A 48 -12.11 3.85 2.01
CA ARG A 48 -12.55 3.58 0.63
C ARG A 48 -11.51 4.01 -0.40
N GLU A 49 -10.96 5.22 -0.29
CA GLU A 49 -9.92 5.71 -1.20
C GLU A 49 -8.68 4.80 -1.21
N LEU A 50 -8.27 4.32 -0.03
CA LEU A 50 -7.19 3.35 0.16
C LEU A 50 -7.47 1.98 -0.46
N SER A 51 -8.70 1.47 -0.34
CA SER A 51 -9.11 0.21 -0.98
C SER A 51 -9.19 0.34 -2.50
N GLU A 52 -9.78 1.43 -3.01
CA GLU A 52 -9.86 1.71 -4.45
C GLU A 52 -8.47 1.81 -5.06
N TRP A 53 -7.54 2.54 -4.43
CA TRP A 53 -6.15 2.61 -4.87
C TRP A 53 -5.43 1.25 -4.86
N ALA A 54 -5.67 0.41 -3.85
CA ALA A 54 -5.09 -0.93 -3.78
C ALA A 54 -5.61 -1.85 -4.92
N LEU A 55 -6.88 -1.74 -5.30
CA LEU A 55 -7.47 -2.51 -6.41
C LEU A 55 -6.86 -2.17 -7.78
N GLU A 56 -6.27 -0.98 -7.92
CA GLU A 56 -5.58 -0.55 -9.14
C GLU A 56 -4.14 -1.09 -9.23
N PHE A 57 -3.64 -1.72 -8.16
CA PHE A 57 -2.28 -2.26 -8.13
C PHE A 57 -2.11 -3.38 -9.15
N GLY A 58 -1.02 -3.32 -9.91
CA GLY A 58 -0.69 -4.33 -10.91
C GLY A 58 -1.45 -4.18 -12.24
N LYS A 59 -2.24 -3.11 -12.46
CA LYS A 59 -2.84 -2.83 -13.78
C LYS A 59 -1.83 -2.67 -14.92
N TRP A 60 -0.56 -2.45 -14.58
CA TRP A 60 0.55 -2.43 -15.52
C TRP A 60 1.12 -3.82 -15.86
N LEU A 61 0.58 -4.89 -15.28
CA LEU A 61 0.98 -6.29 -15.48
C LEU A 61 -0.23 -7.10 -15.98
N LYS A 62 -0.04 -7.81 -17.10
CA LYS A 62 -0.96 -8.85 -17.56
C LYS A 62 -0.67 -10.13 -16.79
N LEU A 63 -1.44 -10.42 -15.76
CA LEU A 63 -1.23 -11.57 -14.89
C LEU A 63 -1.25 -12.91 -15.65
N ASP A 64 -2.09 -13.05 -16.67
CA ASP A 64 -2.22 -14.30 -17.44
C ASP A 64 -0.98 -14.61 -18.30
N THR A 65 -0.27 -13.59 -18.77
CA THR A 65 0.89 -13.75 -19.66
C THR A 65 2.22 -13.41 -18.99
N ASP A 66 2.21 -12.96 -17.73
CA ASP A 66 3.39 -12.47 -17.00
C ASP A 66 4.14 -11.34 -17.75
N GLU A 67 3.40 -10.47 -18.44
CA GLU A 67 3.96 -9.41 -19.29
C GLU A 67 3.53 -8.01 -18.85
N LEU A 68 4.44 -7.04 -18.95
CA LEU A 68 4.10 -5.63 -18.77
C LEU A 68 3.26 -5.11 -19.95
N VAL A 69 2.30 -4.24 -19.66
CA VAL A 69 1.60 -3.45 -20.71
C VAL A 69 2.52 -2.37 -21.28
N SER A 70 2.21 -1.84 -22.47
CA SER A 70 3.10 -0.90 -23.18
C SER A 70 3.36 0.40 -22.44
N ASN A 71 2.41 0.87 -21.61
CA ASN A 71 2.51 2.06 -20.77
C ASN A 71 2.65 1.71 -19.26
N ALA A 72 3.28 0.57 -18.96
CA ALA A 72 3.38 0.05 -17.60
C ALA A 72 4.04 1.04 -16.63
N LYS A 73 5.10 1.71 -17.09
CA LYS A 73 5.85 2.67 -16.26
C LYS A 73 4.97 3.86 -15.86
N GLU A 74 4.23 4.43 -16.79
CA GLU A 74 3.36 5.58 -16.54
C GLU A 74 2.24 5.23 -15.57
N LEU A 75 1.67 4.03 -15.71
CA LEU A 75 0.65 3.53 -14.79
C LEU A 75 1.20 3.30 -13.37
N GLU A 76 2.37 2.69 -13.23
CA GLU A 76 3.03 2.49 -11.93
C GLU A 76 3.42 3.82 -11.29
N ASP A 77 3.96 4.77 -12.07
CA ASP A 77 4.34 6.10 -11.57
C ASP A 77 3.09 6.87 -11.07
N ALA A 78 1.99 6.84 -11.83
CA ALA A 78 0.74 7.48 -11.44
C ALA A 78 0.14 6.84 -10.17
N HIS A 79 0.19 5.51 -10.08
CA HIS A 79 -0.24 4.77 -8.89
C HIS A 79 0.60 5.16 -7.66
N ASN A 80 1.91 5.28 -7.82
CA ASN A 80 2.83 5.71 -6.76
C ASN A 80 2.58 7.14 -6.28
N VAL A 81 2.30 8.08 -7.20
CA VAL A 81 1.93 9.46 -6.86
C VAL A 81 0.66 9.48 -5.99
N MET A 82 -0.37 8.71 -6.38
CA MET A 82 -1.60 8.62 -5.60
C MET A 82 -1.38 7.97 -4.23
N GLY A 83 -0.55 6.94 -4.15
CA GLY A 83 -0.17 6.30 -2.89
C GLY A 83 0.51 7.25 -1.91
N ALA A 84 1.41 8.11 -2.41
CA ALA A 84 2.06 9.15 -1.60
C ALA A 84 1.03 10.16 -1.05
N ILE A 85 0.08 10.60 -1.87
CA ILE A 85 -1.00 11.51 -1.42
C ILE A 85 -1.87 10.86 -0.34
N LEU A 86 -2.24 9.59 -0.52
CA LEU A 86 -3.02 8.84 0.46
C LEU A 86 -2.23 8.64 1.76
N CYS A 87 -0.92 8.42 1.68
CA CYS A 87 -0.06 8.34 2.85
C CYS A 87 -0.10 9.63 3.69
N GLU A 88 -0.10 10.81 3.07
CA GLU A 88 -0.22 12.07 3.81
C GLU A 88 -1.59 12.21 4.50
N LYS A 89 -2.68 11.82 3.83
CA LYS A 89 -4.01 11.79 4.47
C LYS A 89 -4.07 10.85 5.67
N VAL A 90 -3.42 9.69 5.58
CA VAL A 90 -3.33 8.74 6.71
C VAL A 90 -2.55 9.35 7.87
N LYS A 91 -1.46 10.07 7.61
CA LYS A 91 -0.72 10.80 8.65
C LYS A 91 -1.59 11.87 9.32
N GLU A 92 -2.34 12.63 8.53
CA GLU A 92 -3.24 13.68 9.04
C GLU A 92 -4.31 13.09 9.97
N GLU A 93 -4.99 12.01 9.57
CA GLU A 93 -6.07 11.42 10.37
C GLU A 93 -5.57 10.69 11.63
N LEU A 94 -4.40 10.03 11.56
CA LEU A 94 -3.82 9.33 12.72
C LEU A 94 -3.05 10.24 13.67
N GLY A 95 -2.67 11.43 13.20
CA GLY A 95 -1.87 12.41 13.92
C GLY A 95 -0.54 11.84 14.42
N ASN A 96 -0.03 12.43 15.50
CA ASN A 96 1.29 12.10 16.05
C ASN A 96 1.36 10.74 16.80
N SER A 97 0.27 9.98 16.82
CA SER A 97 0.24 8.65 17.48
C SER A 97 1.01 7.59 16.68
N TYR A 98 1.16 7.81 15.36
CA TYR A 98 1.79 6.87 14.44
C TYR A 98 2.84 7.57 13.58
N MET A 99 3.94 6.87 13.30
CA MET A 99 4.85 7.18 12.20
C MET A 99 4.42 6.35 10.99
N VAL A 100 4.01 7.04 9.93
CA VAL A 100 3.50 6.42 8.71
C VAL A 100 4.47 6.68 7.57
N PHE A 101 4.84 5.62 6.85
CA PHE A 101 5.74 5.67 5.70
C PHE A 101 5.00 5.26 4.44
N PHE A 102 5.39 5.80 3.28
CA PHE A 102 4.92 5.32 1.99
C PHE A 102 5.96 4.38 1.39
N THR A 103 5.52 3.23 0.88
CA THR A 103 6.37 2.32 0.09
C THR A 103 5.83 2.25 -1.34
N PRO A 104 6.57 2.78 -2.33
CA PRO A 104 6.15 2.75 -3.72
C PRO A 104 6.33 1.36 -4.32
N SER A 105 5.51 1.04 -5.32
CA SER A 105 5.77 -0.07 -6.23
C SER A 105 7.06 0.15 -7.01
N SER A 106 7.74 -0.95 -7.30
CA SER A 106 8.86 -0.97 -8.26
C SER A 106 8.85 -2.20 -9.16
N LEU A 107 7.65 -2.76 -9.35
CA LEU A 107 7.40 -3.97 -10.11
C LEU A 107 7.88 -3.82 -11.56
N VAL A 108 7.62 -2.68 -12.21
CA VAL A 108 8.07 -2.44 -13.60
C VAL A 108 9.58 -2.60 -13.71
N ARG A 109 10.32 -2.02 -12.75
CA ARG A 109 11.80 -2.15 -12.70
C ARG A 109 12.23 -3.61 -12.50
N SER A 110 11.55 -4.36 -11.64
CA SER A 110 11.85 -5.78 -11.41
C SER A 110 11.67 -6.63 -12.67
N TYR A 111 10.67 -6.35 -13.50
CA TYR A 111 10.47 -7.06 -14.78
C TYR A 111 11.51 -6.67 -15.83
N SER A 112 11.88 -5.39 -15.93
CA SER A 112 12.94 -4.96 -16.85
C SER A 112 14.31 -5.59 -16.54
N GLN A 113 14.56 -5.95 -15.27
CA GLN A 113 15.79 -6.64 -14.87
C GLN A 113 15.76 -8.15 -15.13
N LYS A 114 14.58 -8.78 -15.27
CA LYS A 114 14.47 -10.21 -15.66
C LYS A 114 14.83 -10.46 -17.14
N LEU A 115 14.81 -9.42 -17.97
CA LEU A 115 15.10 -9.50 -19.40
C LEU A 115 16.60 -9.29 -19.74
N LEU A 116 17.44 -9.09 -18.72
CA LEU A 116 18.90 -9.02 -18.82
C LEU A 116 19.52 -10.35 -18.37
#